data_AF-A0AA37AYZ5-F1
#
_entry.id   AF-A0AA37AYZ5-F1
#
_cell.length_a   1.000
_cell.length_b   1.000
_cell.length_c   1.000
_cell.angle_alpha   90.00
_cell.angle_beta   90.00
_cell.angle_gamma   90.00
#
_symmetry.space_group_name_H-M   'P 1'
#
loop_
_entity.id
_entity.type
_entity.pdbx_description
1 polymer ?
#
loop_
_entity_poly.entity_id
_entity_poly.type
_entity_poly.pdbx_seq_one_letter_code
_entity_poly.pdbx_strand_id
1 'polypeptide(L)'
;MSLWVVILFSFIQFTFGGALGFGLIFMASAVRGYTISQFAESLTVALWFIYCISLVLSISLVIYAYIKGWGTTSYFWFAVPWLLLIVMITYWKFSLVKIVID
;
A
#
# COMPACT_ATOMS: atom_id res chain seq x y z
N MET A 1 19.93 -10.04 7.91
CA MET A 1 19.04 -11.12 7.42
C MET A 1 19.75 -11.88 6.31
N SER A 2 19.42 -13.16 6.09
CA SER A 2 19.97 -13.88 4.94
C SER A 2 19.35 -13.35 3.63
N LEU A 3 20.08 -13.50 2.52
CA LEU A 3 19.62 -13.12 1.18
C LEU A 3 18.25 -13.75 0.85
N TRP A 4 18.10 -15.04 1.15
CA TRP A 4 16.87 -15.80 0.93
C TRP A 4 15.66 -15.20 1.63
N VAL A 5 15.84 -14.68 2.84
CA VAL A 5 14.78 -14.01 3.60
C VAL A 5 14.39 -12.71 2.91
N VAL A 6 15.36 -11.90 2.45
CA VAL A 6 15.08 -10.65 1.73
C VAL A 6 14.29 -10.92 0.45
N ILE A 7 14.71 -11.92 -0.33
CA ILE A 7 14.02 -12.32 -1.56
C ILE A 7 12.57 -12.75 -1.27
N LEU A 8 12.38 -13.59 -0.25
CA LEU A 8 11.06 -14.09 0.13
C LEU A 8 10.14 -12.96 0.58
N PHE A 9 10.62 -12.04 1.42
CA PHE A 9 9.84 -10.88 1.86
C PHE A 9 9.51 -9.93 0.70
N SER A 10 10.47 -9.65 -0.20
CA SER A 10 10.21 -8.84 -1.41
C SER A 10 9.17 -9.50 -2.31
N PHE A 11 9.23 -10.82 -2.49
CA PHE A 11 8.25 -11.57 -3.28
C PHE A 11 6.85 -11.48 -2.67
N ILE A 12 6.72 -11.72 -1.36
CA ILE A 12 5.44 -11.59 -0.65
C ILE A 12 4.92 -10.15 -0.76
N GLN A 13 5.76 -9.15 -0.52
CA GLN A 13 5.35 -7.75 -0.61
C GLN A 13 4.85 -7.40 -2.01
N PHE A 14 5.55 -7.83 -3.06
CA PHE A 14 5.14 -7.53 -4.42
C PHE A 14 3.86 -8.27 -4.82
N THR A 15 3.76 -9.56 -4.50
CA THR A 15 2.61 -10.40 -4.87
C THR A 15 1.38 -10.11 -4.02
N PHE A 16 1.47 -10.27 -2.69
CA PHE A 16 0.36 -10.03 -1.77
C PHE A 16 0.04 -8.54 -1.68
N GLY A 17 1.06 -7.68 -1.56
CA GLY A 17 0.83 -6.23 -1.53
C GLY A 17 0.23 -5.72 -2.84
N GLY A 18 0.76 -6.17 -3.98
CA GLY A 18 0.18 -5.87 -5.29
C GLY A 18 -1.28 -6.34 -5.39
N ALA A 19 -1.56 -7.62 -5.09
CA ALA A 19 -2.90 -8.18 -5.15
C ALA A 19 -3.90 -7.43 -4.25
N LEU A 20 -3.50 -7.03 -3.04
CA LEU A 20 -4.33 -6.23 -2.16
C LEU A 20 -4.55 -4.81 -2.72
N GLY A 21 -3.51 -4.15 -3.24
CA GLY A 21 -3.63 -2.83 -3.85
C GLY A 21 -4.59 -2.81 -5.03
N PHE A 22 -4.48 -3.78 -5.94
CA PHE A 22 -5.41 -3.92 -7.06
C PHE A 22 -6.81 -4.33 -6.60
N GLY A 23 -6.91 -5.29 -5.67
CA GLY A 23 -8.18 -5.73 -5.11
C GLY A 23 -8.98 -4.60 -4.46
N LEU A 24 -8.31 -3.68 -3.77
CA LEU A 24 -8.95 -2.52 -3.13
C LEU A 24 -9.56 -1.55 -4.15
N ILE A 25 -8.91 -1.31 -5.30
CA ILE A 25 -9.52 -0.50 -6.37
C ILE A 25 -10.75 -1.19 -6.95
N PHE A 26 -10.66 -2.48 -7.28
CA PHE A 26 -11.81 -3.21 -7.79
C PHE A 26 -12.97 -3.22 -6.80
N MET A 27 -12.68 -3.36 -5.51
CA MET A 27 -13.69 -3.31 -4.47
C MET A 27 -14.28 -1.90 -4.34
N ALA A 28 -13.47 -0.83 -4.42
CA ALA A 28 -13.95 0.55 -4.46
C ALA A 28 -14.88 0.81 -5.66
N SER A 29 -14.54 0.31 -6.85
CA SER A 29 -15.39 0.41 -8.05
C SER A 29 -16.65 -0.48 -7.99
N ALA A 30 -16.61 -1.59 -7.24
CA ALA A 30 -17.73 -2.51 -7.09
C ALA A 30 -18.80 -2.01 -6.12
N VAL A 31 -18.48 -1.04 -5.26
CA VAL A 31 -19.46 -0.40 -4.38
C VAL A 31 -20.42 0.46 -5.22
N ARG A 32 -21.50 -0.17 -5.70
CA ARG A 32 -22.63 0.50 -6.34
C ARG A 32 -23.53 1.14 -5.26
N GLY A 33 -23.78 2.44 -5.37
CA GLY A 33 -24.83 3.13 -4.60
C GLY A 33 -24.37 4.25 -3.65
N TYR A 34 -23.06 4.46 -3.48
CA TYR A 34 -22.53 5.57 -2.67
C TYR A 34 -21.94 6.65 -3.58
N THR A 35 -22.53 7.84 -3.56
CA THR A 35 -21.94 9.04 -4.19
C THR A 35 -20.80 9.56 -3.32
N ILE A 36 -19.61 8.98 -3.52
CA ILE A 36 -18.36 9.53 -2.97
C ILE A 36 -18.11 10.89 -3.64
N SER A 37 -17.65 11.88 -2.87
CA SER A 37 -17.30 13.18 -3.45
C SER A 37 -16.12 13.04 -4.42
N GLN A 38 -16.12 13.80 -5.52
CA GLN A 38 -15.05 13.77 -6.52
C GLN A 38 -13.65 14.01 -5.91
N PHE A 39 -13.58 14.80 -4.85
CA PHE A 39 -12.36 15.01 -4.08
C PHE A 39 -11.89 13.73 -3.37
N ALA A 40 -12.79 13.01 -2.71
CA ALA A 40 -12.46 11.78 -2.00
C ALA A 40 -12.08 10.63 -2.94
N GLU A 41 -12.71 10.56 -4.11
CA GLU A 41 -12.32 9.62 -5.17
C GLU A 41 -10.90 9.92 -5.69
N SER A 42 -10.64 11.18 -6.02
CA SER A 42 -9.31 11.62 -6.49
C SER A 42 -8.22 11.34 -5.47
N LEU A 43 -8.50 11.57 -4.17
CA LEU A 43 -7.55 11.27 -3.09
C LEU A 43 -7.31 9.76 -2.93
N THR A 44 -8.36 8.94 -3.09
CA THR A 44 -8.24 7.47 -3.02
C THR A 44 -7.36 6.94 -4.14
N VAL A 45 -7.54 7.45 -5.36
CA VAL A 45 -6.69 7.10 -6.51
C VAL A 45 -5.25 7.56 -6.29
N ALA A 46 -5.03 8.78 -5.76
CA ALA A 46 -3.70 9.27 -5.44
C ALA A 46 -3.00 8.42 -4.37
N LEU A 47 -3.71 8.04 -3.31
CA LEU A 47 -3.21 7.13 -2.25
C LEU A 47 -2.83 5.76 -2.82
N TRP A 48 -3.59 5.25 -3.78
CA TRP A 48 -3.26 4.01 -4.46
C TRP A 48 -1.98 4.11 -5.28
N PHE A 49 -1.79 5.17 -6.06
CA PHE A 49 -0.52 5.39 -6.77
C PHE A 49 0.67 5.50 -5.80
N ILE A 50 0.50 6.23 -4.69
CA ILE A 50 1.52 6.35 -3.65
C ILE A 50 1.86 4.97 -3.06
N TYR A 51 0.85 4.14 -2.81
CA TYR A 51 1.02 2.77 -2.33
C TYR A 51 1.82 1.91 -3.34
N CYS A 52 1.45 1.93 -4.62
CA CYS A 52 2.16 1.19 -5.67
C CYS A 52 3.62 1.62 -5.80
N ILE A 53 3.88 2.94 -5.78
CA ILE A 53 5.25 3.48 -5.79
C ILE A 53 6.01 3.00 -4.56
N SER A 54 5.38 3.06 -3.38
CA SER A 54 6.00 2.64 -2.12
C SER A 54 6.40 1.17 -2.12
N LEU A 55 5.61 0.27 -2.72
CA LEU A 55 5.97 -1.16 -2.85
C LEU A 55 7.31 -1.35 -3.57
N VAL A 56 7.51 -0.65 -4.70
CA VAL A 56 8.73 -0.75 -5.51
C VAL A 56 9.90 -0.07 -4.81
N LEU A 57 9.65 1.10 -4.22
CA LEU A 57 10.68 1.93 -3.59
C LEU A 57 11.21 1.25 -2.32
N SER A 58 10.33 0.64 -1.52
CA SER A 58 10.67 -0.17 -0.36
C SER A 58 11.59 -1.35 -0.73
N ILE A 59 11.25 -2.13 -1.75
CA ILE A 59 12.09 -3.25 -2.22
C ILE A 59 13.45 -2.75 -2.68
N SER A 60 13.48 -1.68 -3.47
CA SER A 60 14.72 -1.09 -4.00
C SER A 60 15.64 -0.61 -2.87
N LEU A 61 15.07 0.02 -1.85
CA LEU A 61 15.84 0.53 -0.70
C LEU A 61 16.41 -0.59 0.16
N VAL A 62 15.66 -1.68 0.37
CA VAL A 62 16.15 -2.84 1.11
C VAL A 62 17.26 -3.56 0.35
N ILE A 63 17.12 -3.72 -0.97
CA ILE A 63 18.18 -4.32 -1.81
C ILE A 63 19.44 -3.45 -1.75
N TYR A 64 19.30 -2.13 -1.88
CA TYR A 64 20.43 -1.21 -1.78
C TYR A 64 21.13 -1.28 -0.42
N ALA A 65 20.36 -1.29 0.67
CA ALA A 65 20.88 -1.41 2.02
C ALA A 65 21.59 -2.76 2.26
N TYR A 66 21.07 -3.84 1.69
CA TYR A 66 21.70 -5.16 1.72
C TYR A 66 23.06 -5.15 1.02
N ILE A 67 23.16 -4.57 -0.19
CA ILE A 67 24.41 -4.45 -0.95
C ILE A 67 25.45 -3.61 -0.20
N LYS A 68 25.02 -2.53 0.46
CA LYS A 68 25.91 -1.65 1.23
C LYS A 68 26.26 -2.18 2.63
N GLY A 69 25.73 -3.34 3.03
CA GLY A 69 25.98 -3.91 4.35
C GLY A 69 25.43 -3.05 5.49
N TRP A 70 24.37 -2.29 5.24
CA TRP A 70 23.74 -1.47 6.27
C TRP A 70 23.07 -2.36 7.34
N GLY A 71 23.05 -1.87 8.58
CA GLY A 71 22.58 -2.62 9.75
C GLY A 71 21.11 -3.03 9.69
N THR A 72 20.68 -3.86 10.63
CA THR A 72 19.34 -4.47 10.67
C THR A 72 18.17 -3.47 10.74
N THR A 73 18.42 -2.22 11.09
CA THR A 73 17.42 -1.17 11.03
C THR A 73 16.91 -0.93 9.62
N SER A 74 17.72 -1.11 8.56
CA SER A 74 17.29 -0.86 7.18
C SER A 74 16.17 -1.79 6.67
N TYR A 75 15.85 -2.87 7.37
CA TYR A 75 14.71 -3.73 7.01
C TYR A 75 13.37 -3.14 7.44
N PHE A 76 13.34 -2.05 8.23
CA PHE A 76 12.10 -1.34 8.58
C PHE A 76 11.36 -0.83 7.34
N TRP A 77 12.08 -0.58 6.24
CA TRP A 77 11.50 -0.10 4.99
C TRP A 77 10.49 -1.08 4.38
N PHE A 78 10.55 -2.37 4.73
CA PHE A 78 9.50 -3.33 4.37
C PHE A 78 8.15 -3.01 5.03
N ALA A 79 8.11 -2.32 6.17
CA ALA A 79 6.86 -1.99 6.87
C ALA A 79 6.10 -0.83 6.22
N VAL A 80 6.78 0.05 5.48
CA VAL A 80 6.22 1.31 4.95
C VAL A 80 5.02 1.09 4.01
N PRO A 81 5.07 0.16 3.03
CA PRO A 81 3.92 -0.09 2.17
C PRO A 81 2.71 -0.61 2.95
N TRP A 82 2.92 -1.48 3.94
CA TRP A 82 1.82 -2.01 4.77
C TRP A 82 1.15 -0.93 5.61
N LEU A 83 1.94 0.02 6.13
CA LEU A 83 1.39 1.16 6.86
C LEU A 83 0.54 2.05 5.94
N LEU A 84 1.01 2.31 4.72
CA LEU A 84 0.22 3.04 3.71
C LEU A 84 -1.07 2.30 3.34
N LEU A 85 -1.01 0.96 3.25
CA LEU A 85 -2.20 0.15 3.00
C LEU A 85 -3.24 0.31 4.12
N ILE A 86 -2.81 0.31 5.39
CA ILE A 86 -3.70 0.56 6.54
C ILE A 86 -4.34 1.95 6.44
N VAL A 87 -3.54 2.98 6.12
CA VAL A 87 -4.04 4.35 5.94
C VAL A 87 -5.07 4.41 4.81
N MET A 88 -4.80 3.76 3.68
CA MET A 88 -5.69 3.71 2.52
C MET A 88 -7.01 3.02 2.85
N ILE A 89 -6.99 1.86 3.52
CA ILE A 89 -8.19 1.14 3.96
C ILE A 89 -9.00 1.98 4.95
N THR A 90 -8.32 2.63 5.91
CA THR A 90 -8.97 3.46 6.92
C THR A 90 -9.64 4.66 6.28
N TYR A 91 -8.94 5.37 5.39
CA TYR A 91 -9.49 6.50 4.63
C TYR A 91 -10.69 6.09 3.79
N TRP A 92 -10.60 4.94 3.11
CA TRP A 92 -11.71 4.45 2.30
C TRP A 92 -12.94 4.13 3.16
N LYS A 93 -12.78 3.48 4.32
CA LYS A 93 -13.89 3.27 5.26
C LYS A 93 -14.51 4.58 5.74
N PHE A 94 -13.70 5.58 6.08
CA PHE A 94 -14.21 6.88 6.52
C PHE A 94 -14.94 7.65 5.42
N SER A 95 -14.47 7.59 4.18
CA SER A 95 -15.12 8.25 3.04
C SER A 95 -16.48 7.62 2.70
N LEU A 96 -16.67 6.32 2.95
CA LEU A 96 -17.96 5.64 2.81
C LEU A 96 -18.98 6.04 3.89
N VAL A 97 -18.54 6.31 5.13
CA VAL A 97 -19.43 6.65 6.25
C VAL A 97 -20.04 8.06 6.12
N LYS A 98 -19.40 8.96 5.37
CA LYS A 98 -19.85 10.37 5.24
C LYS A 98 -21.15 10.59 4.45
N ILE A 99 -21.86 9.55 4.01
CA ILE A 99 -23.06 9.64 3.15
C ILE A 99 -24.37 9.32 3.92
N VAL A 100 -24.34 9.05 5.24
CA VAL A 100 -25.55 8.67 6.02
C VAL A 100 -26.07 9.82 6.91
N ILE A 101 -25.76 11.07 6.59
CA ILE A 101 -26.38 12.24 7.25
C ILE A 101 -26.81 13.20 6.16
N ASP A 102 -27.98 12.92 5.59
CA ASP A 102 -28.90 13.89 5.01
C ASP A 102 -30.33 13.37 5.26
#